data_AF-A0A2E8EFJ8-F1
#
_entry.id   AF-A0A2E8EFJ8-F1
#
_cell.length_a   1.000
_cell.length_b   1.000
_cell.length_c   1.000
_cell.angle_alpha   90.00
_cell.angle_beta   90.00
_cell.angle_gamma   90.00
#
_symmetry.space_group_name_H-M   'P 1'
#
loop_
_entity.id
_entity.type
_entity.pdbx_description
1 polymer ?
#
loop_
_entity_poly.entity_id
_entity_poly.type
_entity_poly.pdbx_seq_one_letter_code
_entity_poly.pdbx_strand_id
1 'polypeptide(L)'
;MTEIIYQSISPSDFFYRNREIAGFSNPSRAIYASVRELLENALDACERQRVPPDIFLRLTEVSTSEGGTNIYIMRIEDNGTGLPPKQIPSAFCRVFYGSKYTLQQARGTFGLGGTITILYGQITTHQPVVITSSTGGDIHEFTMMIDIERNEPMILKHKVMENKKGWRGTVVHLQMEGDYSRIKRRLLDYLKQTAMVSPYADITFVDPMGRLFRFERGTETMPPLPQPVKPHPHGIDVENFRRLVTITKARSMKEFMTGHFQGVGSKTADRFLKSAGIRNKTRPNSMEPEDIVTLVRAAKDFKDFKRPDATCLSPIGEELLENGIRKELELTENDFLKVVSRKPSTYLGFPFIVETAIATGPTIRKQFKTGTTIIRFANRIPLLFDESSGVIWKVVNKNIHWNTYNVSSDTPMVVVVHVCSTKIPYKTVGKEYMADQPQVEKEITNVIRTSARSLRLFISRSIRIAKERRRLDIFAKYLPKIAEFSTKLSDKETPPDIKPLLIAVGGKIPDVKKKINEVSTIDG
;
A
#
# COMPACT_ATOMS: atom_id res chain seq x y z
N MET A 1 52.96 15.91 -8.85
CA MET A 1 52.25 15.07 -7.88
C MET A 1 50.88 15.69 -7.67
N THR A 2 49.80 15.04 -8.10
CA THR A 2 48.44 15.45 -7.73
C THR A 2 48.23 15.09 -6.26
N GLU A 3 48.21 16.10 -5.39
CA GLU A 3 47.86 15.92 -3.98
C GLU A 3 46.44 15.35 -3.86
N ILE A 4 46.29 14.24 -3.14
CA ILE A 4 45.00 13.64 -2.85
C ILE A 4 44.38 14.42 -1.69
N ILE A 5 43.36 15.22 -1.98
CA ILE A 5 42.61 15.99 -0.98
C ILE A 5 41.46 15.12 -0.44
N TYR A 6 41.43 14.92 0.88
CA TYR A 6 40.35 14.21 1.57
C TYR A 6 39.27 15.20 2.03
N GLN A 7 38.00 14.92 1.73
CA GLN A 7 36.85 15.75 2.12
C GLN A 7 35.70 14.90 2.67
N SER A 8 34.93 15.44 3.63
CA SER A 8 33.67 14.85 4.12
C SER A 8 32.47 15.58 3.51
N ILE A 9 31.40 14.84 3.21
CA ILE A 9 30.16 15.40 2.68
C ILE A 9 29.00 15.22 3.67
N SER A 10 28.08 16.19 3.70
CA SER A 10 26.87 16.11 4.52
C SER A 10 25.85 15.15 3.89
N PRO A 11 24.83 14.69 4.65
CA PRO A 11 23.72 13.93 4.07
C PRO A 11 22.99 14.68 2.96
N SER A 12 22.79 16.00 3.11
CA SER A 12 22.13 16.83 2.08
C SER A 12 22.99 16.94 0.83
N ASP A 13 24.31 17.13 0.98
CA ASP A 13 25.25 17.16 -0.15
C ASP A 13 25.33 15.79 -0.87
N PHE A 14 25.27 14.68 -0.12
CA PHE A 14 25.19 13.35 -0.72
C PHE A 14 23.97 13.20 -1.65
N PHE A 15 22.78 13.61 -1.22
CA PHE A 15 21.57 13.52 -2.05
C PHE A 15 21.52 14.56 -3.17
N TYR A 16 22.12 15.73 -2.98
CA TYR A 16 22.33 16.71 -4.04
C TYR A 16 23.15 16.11 -5.19
N ARG A 17 24.22 15.39 -4.87
CA ARG A 17 25.09 14.72 -5.86
C ARG A 17 24.48 13.45 -6.44
N ASN A 18 23.66 12.72 -5.69
CA ASN A 18 23.13 11.40 -6.06
C ASN A 18 21.59 11.37 -6.07
N ARG A 19 20.98 12.22 -6.87
CA ARG A 19 19.53 12.47 -6.90
C ARG A 19 18.74 11.23 -7.29
N GLU A 20 19.29 10.41 -8.18
CA GLU A 20 18.68 9.18 -8.66
C GLU A 20 18.42 8.15 -7.56
N ILE A 21 19.25 8.11 -6.51
CA ILE A 21 19.11 7.16 -5.39
C ILE A 21 17.78 7.39 -4.65
N ALA A 22 17.34 8.65 -4.56
CA ALA A 22 16.11 9.02 -3.89
C ALA A 22 14.86 8.96 -4.78
N GLY A 23 14.97 8.49 -6.02
CA GLY A 23 13.86 8.43 -6.98
C GLY A 23 13.65 9.71 -7.80
N PHE A 24 14.55 10.68 -7.70
CA PHE A 24 14.55 11.93 -8.47
C PHE A 24 15.45 11.83 -9.71
N SER A 25 15.36 10.70 -10.42
CA SER A 25 16.23 10.43 -11.58
C SER A 25 15.84 11.20 -12.84
N ASN A 26 14.58 11.60 -12.97
CA ASN A 26 14.12 12.42 -14.09
C ASN A 26 12.94 13.33 -13.68
N PRO A 27 12.67 14.42 -14.43
CA PRO A 27 11.62 15.40 -14.11
C PRO A 27 10.21 14.80 -13.98
N SER A 28 9.88 13.77 -14.77
CA SER A 28 8.59 13.08 -14.67
C SER A 28 8.46 12.31 -13.36
N ARG A 29 9.49 11.52 -13.00
CA ARG A 29 9.53 10.76 -11.74
C ARG A 29 9.61 11.66 -10.52
N ALA A 30 10.25 12.83 -10.63
CA ALA A 30 10.33 13.80 -9.56
C ALA A 30 8.94 14.25 -9.08
N ILE A 31 8.04 14.65 -10.00
CA ILE A 31 6.66 15.03 -9.63
C ILE A 31 5.96 13.87 -8.91
N TYR A 32 6.06 12.65 -9.43
CA TYR A 32 5.46 11.47 -8.81
C TYR A 32 6.01 11.22 -7.40
N ALA A 33 7.33 11.23 -7.24
CA ALA A 33 7.99 11.00 -5.95
C ALA A 33 7.60 12.08 -4.94
N SER A 34 7.57 13.34 -5.35
CA SER A 34 7.17 14.47 -4.50
C SER A 34 5.72 14.37 -4.03
N VAL A 35 4.77 14.09 -4.93
CA VAL A 35 3.37 13.86 -4.54
C VAL A 35 3.26 12.68 -3.59
N ARG A 36 3.90 11.55 -3.93
CA ARG A 36 3.90 10.34 -3.10
C ARG A 36 4.38 10.63 -1.67
N GLU A 37 5.57 11.20 -1.53
CA GLU A 37 6.19 11.40 -0.21
C GLU A 37 5.39 12.39 0.66
N LEU A 38 4.85 13.45 0.07
CA LEU A 38 4.05 14.42 0.82
C LEU A 38 2.66 13.87 1.16
N LEU A 39 1.99 13.16 0.22
CA LEU A 39 0.70 12.53 0.45
C LEU A 39 0.79 11.45 1.55
N GLU A 40 1.82 10.62 1.53
CA GLU A 40 2.06 9.62 2.57
C GLU A 40 2.22 10.25 3.95
N ASN A 41 2.91 11.40 4.05
CA ASN A 41 3.09 12.10 5.31
C ASN A 41 1.80 12.77 5.80
N ALA A 42 1.01 13.34 4.89
CA ALA A 42 -0.31 13.90 5.18
C ALA A 42 -1.26 12.82 5.74
N LEU A 43 -1.34 11.66 5.07
CA LEU A 43 -2.14 10.52 5.53
C LEU A 43 -1.68 10.03 6.91
N ASP A 44 -0.36 9.83 7.10
CA ASP A 44 0.19 9.42 8.40
C ASP A 44 -0.14 10.44 9.52
N ALA A 45 -0.18 11.74 9.22
CA ALA A 45 -0.50 12.78 10.19
C ALA A 45 -1.98 12.76 10.58
N CYS A 46 -2.89 12.56 9.63
CA CYS A 46 -4.33 12.46 9.87
C CYS A 46 -4.68 11.19 10.66
N GLU A 47 -4.13 10.04 10.24
CA GLU A 47 -4.36 8.75 10.90
C GLU A 47 -3.92 8.80 12.38
N ARG A 48 -2.77 9.43 12.68
CA ARG A 48 -2.29 9.60 14.07
C ARG A 48 -3.22 10.46 14.93
N GLN A 49 -3.84 11.48 14.35
CA GLN A 49 -4.83 12.30 15.04
C GLN A 49 -6.19 11.58 15.19
N ARG A 50 -6.39 10.46 14.47
CA ARG A 50 -7.66 9.75 14.36
C ARG A 50 -8.77 10.64 13.80
N VAL A 51 -8.43 11.44 12.79
CA VAL A 51 -9.42 12.13 11.96
C VAL A 51 -9.36 11.57 10.55
N PRO A 52 -10.51 11.32 9.89
CA PRO A 52 -10.52 10.98 8.49
C PRO A 52 -9.74 12.02 7.67
N PRO A 53 -8.74 11.60 6.87
CA PRO A 53 -7.92 12.53 6.10
C PRO A 53 -8.76 13.31 5.10
N ASP A 54 -8.59 14.62 5.08
CA ASP A 54 -9.05 15.52 4.02
C ASP A 54 -7.82 16.20 3.45
N ILE A 55 -7.44 15.79 2.23
CA ILE A 55 -6.19 16.19 1.61
C ILE A 55 -6.48 16.93 0.32
N PHE A 56 -5.97 18.16 0.23
CA PHE A 56 -6.02 18.98 -0.97
C PHE A 56 -4.63 19.08 -1.60
N LEU A 57 -4.50 18.61 -2.84
CA LEU A 57 -3.30 18.66 -3.66
C LEU A 57 -3.55 19.52 -4.90
N ARG A 58 -2.66 20.47 -5.18
CA ARG A 58 -2.69 21.28 -6.40
C ARG A 58 -1.31 21.34 -7.03
N LEU A 59 -1.28 21.10 -8.33
CA LEU A 59 -0.12 21.38 -9.17
C LEU A 59 -0.47 22.53 -10.12
N THR A 60 0.34 23.59 -10.12
CA THR A 60 0.16 24.75 -11.01
C THR A 60 1.41 24.93 -11.83
N GLU A 61 1.28 24.94 -13.16
CA GLU A 61 2.38 25.27 -14.06
C GLU A 61 2.61 26.79 -14.05
N VAL A 62 3.87 27.22 -13.90
CA VAL A 62 4.24 28.64 -13.76
C VAL A 62 5.00 29.14 -14.98
N SER A 63 5.96 28.36 -15.46
CA SER A 63 6.81 28.74 -16.58
C SER A 63 7.46 27.51 -17.21
N THR A 64 8.03 27.68 -18.40
CA THR A 64 8.91 26.70 -19.03
C THR A 64 10.35 26.96 -18.60
N SER A 65 11.07 25.90 -18.25
CA SER A 65 12.50 25.91 -17.94
C SER A 65 13.31 25.89 -19.25
N GLU A 66 14.54 26.42 -19.21
CA GLU A 66 15.45 26.49 -20.36
C GLU A 66 15.77 25.11 -20.97
N GLY A 67 15.61 24.03 -20.19
CA GLY A 67 15.81 22.64 -20.62
C GLY A 67 14.62 21.94 -21.28
N GLY A 68 13.52 22.65 -21.57
CA GLY A 68 12.31 22.07 -22.18
C GLY A 68 11.39 21.32 -21.20
N THR A 69 11.68 21.40 -19.91
CA THR A 69 10.81 20.97 -18.80
C THR A 69 10.00 22.16 -18.29
N ASN A 70 8.97 21.93 -17.47
CA ASN A 70 8.17 23.01 -16.89
C ASN A 70 8.44 23.16 -15.41
N ILE A 71 8.25 24.36 -14.89
CA ILE A 71 8.31 24.65 -13.46
C ILE A 71 6.90 24.61 -12.89
N TYR A 72 6.72 23.80 -11.84
CA TYR A 72 5.45 23.60 -11.17
C TYR A 72 5.53 24.08 -9.73
N ILE A 73 4.45 24.71 -9.29
CA ILE A 73 4.14 24.93 -7.89
C ILE A 73 3.30 23.77 -7.39
N MET A 74 3.81 23.06 -6.39
CA MET A 74 3.09 22.02 -5.66
C MET A 74 2.62 22.56 -4.32
N ARG A 75 1.32 22.50 -4.10
CA ARG A 75 0.68 22.78 -2.81
C ARG A 75 -0.06 21.54 -2.34
N ILE A 76 0.25 21.09 -1.14
CA ILE A 76 -0.50 20.03 -0.45
C ILE A 76 -0.90 20.51 0.94
N GLU A 77 -2.14 20.25 1.31
CA GLU A 77 -2.74 20.61 2.58
C GLU A 77 -3.41 19.39 3.18
N ASP A 78 -3.22 19.20 4.49
CA ASP A 78 -3.85 18.16 5.29
C ASP A 78 -4.54 18.74 6.53
N ASN A 79 -5.52 18.00 7.05
CA ASN A 79 -6.19 18.25 8.33
C ASN A 79 -5.61 17.40 9.49
N GLY A 80 -4.33 17.01 9.39
CA GLY A 80 -3.66 16.14 10.33
C GLY A 80 -3.13 16.86 11.57
N THR A 81 -2.22 16.22 12.32
CA THR A 81 -1.80 16.71 13.65
C THR A 81 -1.24 18.13 13.69
N GLY A 82 -0.74 18.63 12.55
CA GLY A 82 0.19 19.75 12.49
C GLY A 82 1.54 19.42 13.13
N LEU A 83 2.43 20.40 13.16
CA LEU A 83 3.73 20.32 13.80
C LEU A 83 3.93 21.49 14.78
N PRO A 84 4.54 21.26 15.96
CA PRO A 84 4.94 22.34 16.85
C PRO A 84 5.95 23.27 16.16
N PRO A 85 5.91 24.59 16.41
CA PRO A 85 6.74 25.58 15.70
C PRO A 85 8.24 25.29 15.79
N LYS A 86 8.72 24.79 16.94
CA LYS A 86 10.12 24.44 17.16
C LYS A 86 10.60 23.27 16.29
N GLN A 87 9.68 22.41 15.85
CA GLN A 87 9.98 21.19 15.10
C GLN A 87 9.89 21.40 13.59
N ILE A 88 9.13 22.41 13.12
CA ILE A 88 8.90 22.65 11.69
C ILE A 88 10.22 22.75 10.88
N PRO A 89 11.20 23.59 11.26
CA PRO A 89 12.41 23.73 10.45
C PRO A 89 13.21 22.43 10.33
N SER A 90 13.38 21.69 11.44
CA SER A 90 14.10 20.42 11.41
C SER A 90 13.32 19.30 10.72
N ALA A 91 11.99 19.27 10.82
CA ALA A 91 11.18 18.24 10.19
C ALA A 91 11.19 18.29 8.65
N PHE A 92 11.33 19.48 8.08
CA PHE A 92 11.25 19.68 6.63
C PHE A 92 12.61 19.99 5.96
N CYS A 93 13.55 20.61 6.68
CA CYS A 93 14.81 21.10 6.11
C CYS A 93 16.07 20.49 6.77
N ARG A 94 15.94 19.34 7.43
CA ARG A 94 17.08 18.54 7.92
C ARG A 94 16.93 17.07 7.50
N VAL A 95 17.91 16.56 6.77
CA VAL A 95 17.91 15.16 6.33
C VAL A 95 18.18 14.23 7.53
N PHE A 96 17.50 13.08 7.57
CA PHE A 96 17.51 12.13 8.68
C PHE A 96 17.02 12.72 10.01
N TYR A 97 16.03 13.61 9.92
CA TYR A 97 15.28 14.07 11.07
C TYR A 97 13.83 13.56 10.99
N GLY A 98 13.32 12.98 12.06
CA GLY A 98 11.93 12.53 12.06
C GLY A 98 11.54 11.72 13.29
N SER A 99 10.24 11.44 13.39
CA SER A 99 9.63 10.70 14.49
C SER A 99 9.49 9.19 14.22
N LYS A 100 9.89 8.71 13.03
CA LYS A 100 9.61 7.35 12.53
C LYS A 100 10.71 6.30 12.85
N TYR A 101 11.50 6.50 13.91
CA TYR A 101 12.57 5.56 14.32
C TYR A 101 12.12 4.43 15.25
N THR A 102 10.87 4.44 15.69
CA THR A 102 10.29 3.36 16.50
C THR A 102 9.94 2.16 15.62
N LEU A 103 10.07 0.95 16.18
CA LEU A 103 9.73 -0.28 15.46
C LEU A 103 8.21 -0.47 15.44
N GLN A 104 7.56 0.19 14.49
CA GLN A 104 6.13 0.09 14.21
C GLN A 104 5.88 0.27 12.71
N GLN A 105 4.73 -0.18 12.21
CA GLN A 105 4.37 0.06 10.82
C GLN A 105 4.24 1.56 10.53
N ALA A 106 4.83 1.99 9.41
CA ALA A 106 4.65 3.32 8.84
C ALA A 106 4.76 3.26 7.31
N ARG A 107 4.17 4.24 6.61
CA ARG A 107 4.33 4.42 5.16
C ARG A 107 5.78 4.87 4.84
N GLY A 108 6.24 5.91 5.53
CA GLY A 108 7.62 6.43 5.43
C GLY A 108 8.62 5.73 6.36
N THR A 109 9.86 5.50 5.92
CA THR A 109 10.86 4.74 6.69
C THR A 109 12.04 5.54 7.27
N PHE A 110 12.36 6.75 6.77
CA PHE A 110 13.64 7.40 7.12
C PHE A 110 13.64 8.93 7.33
N GLY A 111 12.47 9.60 7.39
CA GLY A 111 12.45 11.07 7.48
C GLY A 111 13.20 11.76 6.34
N LEU A 112 13.18 11.13 5.16
CA LEU A 112 14.00 11.47 3.99
C LEU A 112 13.16 12.11 2.90
N GLY A 113 12.02 11.50 2.52
CA GLY A 113 11.34 11.84 1.27
C GLY A 113 10.78 13.26 1.19
N GLY A 114 10.19 13.78 2.28
CA GLY A 114 9.72 15.16 2.33
C GLY A 114 10.87 16.17 2.18
N THR A 115 11.95 15.95 2.93
CA THR A 115 13.16 16.80 2.86
C THR A 115 13.83 16.73 1.49
N ILE A 116 13.92 15.54 0.86
CA ILE A 116 14.49 15.41 -0.49
C ILE A 116 13.61 16.12 -1.52
N THR A 117 12.28 16.08 -1.35
CA THR A 117 11.37 16.83 -2.24
C THR A 117 11.65 18.33 -2.19
N ILE A 118 11.88 18.87 -0.98
CA ILE A 118 12.25 20.27 -0.79
C ILE A 118 13.63 20.56 -1.37
N LEU A 119 14.61 19.68 -1.11
CA LEU A 119 15.96 19.79 -1.66
C LEU A 119 15.95 19.81 -3.19
N TYR A 120 15.20 18.91 -3.82
CA TYR A 120 15.06 18.88 -5.28
C TYR A 120 14.43 20.17 -5.82
N GLY A 121 13.37 20.67 -5.20
CA GLY A 121 12.76 21.96 -5.56
C GLY A 121 13.75 23.12 -5.46
N GLN A 122 14.51 23.18 -4.38
CA GLN A 122 15.55 24.19 -4.17
C GLN A 122 16.69 24.10 -5.19
N ILE A 123 17.17 22.89 -5.52
CA ILE A 123 18.27 22.72 -6.49
C ILE A 123 17.82 23.12 -7.90
N THR A 124 16.56 22.81 -8.26
CA THR A 124 16.07 23.01 -9.62
C THR A 124 15.57 24.43 -9.86
N THR A 125 15.00 25.09 -8.85
CA THR A 125 14.35 26.40 -9.02
C THR A 125 14.96 27.51 -8.18
N HIS A 126 15.84 27.17 -7.24
CA HIS A 126 16.43 28.08 -6.25
C HIS A 126 15.39 28.86 -5.42
N GLN A 127 14.15 28.37 -5.36
CA GLN A 127 13.08 28.98 -4.57
C GLN A 127 12.96 28.34 -3.18
N PRO A 128 12.62 29.12 -2.15
CA PRO A 128 12.39 28.59 -0.81
C PRO A 128 11.09 27.80 -0.72
N VAL A 129 11.02 26.87 0.24
CA VAL A 129 9.77 26.22 0.61
C VAL A 129 9.00 27.10 1.60
N VAL A 130 7.68 27.14 1.45
CA VAL A 130 6.76 27.74 2.42
C VAL A 130 5.99 26.65 3.13
N ILE A 131 6.15 26.55 4.45
CA ILE A 131 5.44 25.61 5.31
C ILE A 131 4.54 26.38 6.25
N THR A 132 3.25 26.08 6.23
CA THR A 132 2.27 26.60 7.20
C THR A 132 1.77 25.45 8.06
N SER A 133 1.84 25.55 9.39
CA SER A 133 1.34 24.48 10.25
C SER A 133 0.77 25.00 11.57
N SER A 134 -0.21 24.29 12.11
CA SER A 134 -0.77 24.55 13.43
C SER A 134 -1.19 23.24 14.11
N THR A 135 -0.97 23.15 15.41
CA THR A 135 -1.47 22.06 16.27
C THR A 135 -2.85 22.38 16.88
N GLY A 136 -3.53 23.42 16.38
CA GLY A 136 -4.79 23.96 16.91
C GLY A 136 -4.62 25.27 17.70
N GLY A 137 -3.37 25.67 17.98
CA GLY A 137 -3.03 27.01 18.50
C GLY A 137 -2.74 27.98 17.35
N ASP A 138 -1.81 28.91 17.53
CA ASP A 138 -1.41 29.84 16.47
C ASP A 138 -0.96 29.12 15.19
N ILE A 139 -1.16 29.79 14.05
CA ILE A 139 -0.69 29.31 12.75
C ILE A 139 0.69 29.88 12.50
N HIS A 140 1.67 29.00 12.29
CA HIS A 140 3.04 29.39 11.99
C HIS A 140 3.36 29.14 10.52
N GLU A 141 3.79 30.18 9.82
CA GLU A 141 4.24 30.14 8.43
C GLU A 141 5.76 30.39 8.39
N PHE A 142 6.50 29.43 7.85
CA PHE A 142 7.95 29.50 7.67
C PHE A 142 8.29 29.50 6.19
N THR A 143 9.12 30.45 5.77
CA THR A 143 9.81 30.43 4.47
C THR A 143 11.26 30.04 4.73
N MET A 144 11.69 28.93 4.16
CA MET A 144 13.01 28.36 4.48
C MET A 144 13.67 27.65 3.29
N MET A 145 14.98 27.47 3.42
CA MET A 145 15.83 26.70 2.52
C MET A 145 16.66 25.69 3.34
N ILE A 146 17.28 24.74 2.65
CA ILE A 146 18.24 23.80 3.23
C ILE A 146 19.64 24.33 2.98
N ASP A 147 20.43 24.49 4.04
CA ASP A 147 21.88 24.59 3.91
C ASP A 147 22.42 23.20 3.55
N ILE A 148 22.81 23.02 2.29
CA ILE A 148 23.23 21.73 1.75
C ILE A 148 24.56 21.28 2.36
N GLU A 149 25.48 22.21 2.64
CA GLU A 149 26.79 21.89 3.19
C GLU A 149 26.69 21.47 4.67
N ARG A 150 25.85 22.16 5.45
CA ARG A 150 25.70 21.89 6.90
C ARG A 150 24.58 20.91 7.24
N ASN A 151 23.67 20.63 6.30
CA ASN A 151 22.44 19.87 6.54
C ASN A 151 21.58 20.51 7.65
N GLU A 152 21.39 21.83 7.57
CA GLU A 152 20.66 22.62 8.55
C GLU A 152 19.59 23.50 7.88
N PRO A 153 18.47 23.79 8.59
CA PRO A 153 17.45 24.67 8.06
C PRO A 153 17.90 26.14 8.07
N MET A 154 17.76 26.81 6.94
CA MET A 154 17.95 28.25 6.79
C MET A 154 16.59 28.96 6.77
N ILE A 155 16.23 29.61 7.88
CA ILE A 155 14.95 30.32 8.00
C ILE A 155 15.10 31.72 7.41
N LEU A 156 14.36 32.01 6.34
CA LEU A 156 14.34 33.31 5.69
C LEU A 156 13.27 34.23 6.28
N LYS A 157 12.11 33.65 6.62
CA LYS A 157 10.97 34.39 7.19
C LYS A 157 10.16 33.49 8.12
N HIS A 158 9.69 34.06 9.22
CA HIS A 158 8.73 33.43 10.12
C HIS A 158 7.59 34.40 10.42
N LYS A 159 6.36 33.98 10.15
CA LYS A 159 5.14 34.74 10.42
C LYS A 159 4.22 33.93 11.34
N VAL A 160 3.64 34.59 12.32
CA VAL A 160 2.64 34.02 13.23
C VAL A 160 1.29 34.66 12.94
N MET A 161 0.26 33.86 12.81
CA MET A 161 -1.11 34.29 12.50
C MET A 161 -2.07 33.71 13.53
N GLU A 162 -3.05 34.53 13.93
CA GLU A 162 -4.09 34.12 14.88
C GLU A 162 -5.00 33.04 14.27
N ASN A 163 -5.27 31.98 15.03
CA ASN A 163 -6.05 30.84 14.56
C ASN A 163 -7.53 30.90 14.99
N LYS A 164 -8.28 31.86 14.47
CA LYS A 164 -9.69 32.08 14.87
C LYS A 164 -10.61 30.88 14.62
N LYS A 165 -10.27 30.02 13.65
CA LYS A 165 -11.06 28.84 13.27
C LYS A 165 -10.60 27.55 13.94
N GLY A 166 -9.54 27.59 14.75
CA GLY A 166 -8.94 26.37 15.34
C GLY A 166 -8.43 25.39 14.29
N TRP A 167 -7.96 25.88 13.14
CA TRP A 167 -7.41 25.05 12.07
C TRP A 167 -6.24 24.22 12.60
N ARG A 168 -6.18 22.96 12.19
CA ARG A 168 -5.12 22.03 12.57
C ARG A 168 -4.72 21.25 11.34
N GLY A 169 -3.42 21.25 11.04
CA GLY A 169 -2.94 20.71 9.78
C GLY A 169 -1.58 21.23 9.38
N THR A 170 -1.17 20.85 8.18
CA THR A 170 0.05 21.33 7.54
C THR A 170 -0.21 21.64 6.07
N VAL A 171 0.34 22.76 5.60
CA VAL A 171 0.40 23.14 4.20
C VAL A 171 1.85 23.18 3.79
N VAL A 172 2.19 22.42 2.76
CA VAL A 172 3.51 22.45 2.13
C VAL A 172 3.36 23.07 0.75
N HIS A 173 4.13 24.13 0.50
CA HIS A 173 4.13 24.86 -0.76
C HIS A 173 5.56 24.99 -1.27
N LEU A 174 5.87 24.34 -2.39
CA LEU A 174 7.20 24.33 -2.99
C LEU A 174 7.15 24.44 -4.51
N GLN A 175 8.22 24.96 -5.09
CA GLN A 175 8.40 25.05 -6.53
C GLN A 175 9.45 24.03 -6.97
N MET A 176 9.19 23.33 -8.07
CA MET A 176 10.09 22.30 -8.60
C MET A 176 9.99 22.21 -10.11
N GLU A 177 11.08 21.84 -10.76
CA GLU A 177 11.08 21.44 -12.16
C GLU A 177 10.43 20.06 -12.35
N GLY A 178 9.73 19.83 -13.45
CA GLY A 178 9.07 18.57 -13.70
C GLY A 178 8.53 18.39 -15.13
N ASP A 179 7.93 17.23 -15.38
CA ASP A 179 7.16 16.94 -16.59
C ASP A 179 5.88 16.19 -16.23
N TYR A 180 4.79 16.95 -16.05
CA TYR A 180 3.49 16.40 -15.67
C TYR A 180 2.86 15.58 -16.80
N SER A 181 3.00 16.03 -18.04
CA SER A 181 2.39 15.41 -19.22
C SER A 181 2.77 13.93 -19.36
N ARG A 182 4.04 13.60 -19.14
CA ARG A 182 4.52 12.20 -19.20
C ARG A 182 4.09 11.34 -18.01
N ILE A 183 3.95 11.92 -16.82
CA ILE A 183 3.65 11.16 -15.59
C ILE A 183 2.16 11.13 -15.22
N LYS A 184 1.35 11.98 -15.84
CA LYS A 184 -0.08 12.19 -15.55
C LYS A 184 -0.84 10.90 -15.27
N ARG A 185 -0.81 9.94 -16.19
CA ARG A 185 -1.54 8.67 -16.03
C ARG A 185 -1.12 7.91 -14.78
N ARG A 186 0.19 7.76 -14.55
CA ARG A 186 0.70 7.03 -13.37
C ARG A 186 0.43 7.77 -12.07
N LEU A 187 0.44 9.11 -12.08
CA LEU A 187 0.06 9.88 -10.91
C LEU A 187 -1.43 9.68 -10.57
N LEU A 188 -2.31 9.69 -11.56
CA LEU A 188 -3.73 9.41 -11.35
C LEU A 188 -3.95 7.97 -10.87
N ASP A 189 -3.23 6.99 -11.44
CA ASP A 189 -3.26 5.60 -10.97
C ASP A 189 -2.81 5.50 -9.49
N TYR A 190 -1.82 6.29 -9.08
CA TYR A 190 -1.35 6.34 -7.69
C TYR A 190 -2.40 6.90 -6.73
N LEU A 191 -3.03 8.03 -7.09
CA LEU A 191 -4.07 8.64 -6.28
C LEU A 191 -5.27 7.70 -6.15
N LYS A 192 -5.70 7.09 -7.27
CA LYS A 192 -6.77 6.09 -7.29
C LYS A 192 -6.46 4.86 -6.42
N GLN A 193 -5.24 4.31 -6.56
CA GLN A 193 -4.83 3.17 -5.73
C GLN A 193 -4.62 3.56 -4.26
N THR A 194 -4.27 4.81 -3.96
CA THR A 194 -4.18 5.32 -2.58
C THR A 194 -5.56 5.42 -1.94
N ALA A 195 -6.56 5.91 -2.69
CA ALA A 195 -7.96 5.95 -2.26
C ALA A 195 -8.57 4.53 -2.07
N MET A 196 -8.08 3.53 -2.82
CA MET A 196 -8.46 2.13 -2.66
C MET A 196 -8.00 1.53 -1.32
N VAL A 197 -6.80 1.87 -0.83
CA VAL A 197 -6.28 1.36 0.45
C VAL A 197 -6.58 2.27 1.64
N SER A 198 -7.01 3.50 1.36
CA SER A 198 -7.43 4.49 2.36
C SER A 198 -8.86 4.94 2.02
N PRO A 199 -9.86 4.04 2.07
CA PRO A 199 -11.24 4.36 1.69
C PRO A 199 -11.88 5.40 2.60
N TYR A 200 -11.23 5.74 3.72
CA TYR A 200 -11.63 6.74 4.69
C TYR A 200 -11.03 8.14 4.43
N ALA A 201 -10.26 8.31 3.36
CA ALA A 201 -9.66 9.59 3.00
C ALA A 201 -10.42 10.27 1.86
N ASP A 202 -10.62 11.58 1.98
CA ASP A 202 -10.91 12.44 0.84
C ASP A 202 -9.61 12.96 0.25
N ILE A 203 -9.43 12.74 -1.05
CA ILE A 203 -8.27 13.25 -1.79
C ILE A 203 -8.77 14.10 -2.94
N THR A 204 -8.49 15.39 -2.87
CA THR A 204 -8.82 16.35 -3.93
C THR A 204 -7.54 16.73 -4.65
N PHE A 205 -7.48 16.50 -5.96
CA PHE A 205 -6.34 16.83 -6.80
C PHE A 205 -6.73 17.77 -7.94
N VAL A 206 -6.09 18.94 -8.01
CA VAL A 206 -6.20 19.87 -9.13
C VAL A 206 -4.93 19.77 -9.98
N ASP A 207 -5.08 19.33 -11.22
CA ASP A 207 -3.96 19.21 -12.16
C ASP A 207 -3.54 20.57 -12.75
N PRO A 208 -2.35 20.65 -13.41
CA PRO A 208 -1.89 21.89 -14.04
C PRO A 208 -2.83 22.45 -15.12
N MET A 209 -3.72 21.61 -15.68
CA MET A 209 -4.73 22.02 -16.66
C MET A 209 -6.01 22.55 -16.00
N GLY A 210 -6.06 22.62 -14.67
CA GLY A 210 -7.24 23.02 -13.89
C GLY A 210 -8.30 21.93 -13.76
N ARG A 211 -8.01 20.67 -14.13
CA ARG A 211 -8.96 19.56 -13.96
C ARG A 211 -9.01 19.13 -12.51
N LEU A 212 -10.22 19.03 -11.98
CA LEU A 212 -10.49 18.55 -10.63
C LEU A 212 -10.70 17.03 -10.66
N PHE A 213 -9.90 16.32 -9.88
CA PHE A 213 -10.08 14.91 -9.57
C PHE A 213 -10.42 14.80 -8.09
N ARG A 214 -11.54 14.14 -7.76
CA ARG A 214 -11.98 13.96 -6.38
C ARG A 214 -12.14 12.47 -6.10
N PHE A 215 -11.45 12.00 -5.07
CA PHE A 215 -11.60 10.65 -4.54
C PHE A 215 -12.26 10.78 -3.17
N GLU A 216 -13.58 10.62 -3.14
CA GLU A 216 -14.37 10.79 -1.92
C GLU A 216 -14.28 9.55 -1.02
N ARG A 217 -14.31 9.74 0.30
CA ARG A 217 -14.30 8.64 1.26
C ARG A 217 -15.57 7.79 1.13
N GLY A 218 -15.41 6.48 1.21
CA GLY A 218 -16.52 5.50 1.26
C GLY A 218 -16.88 5.06 2.68
N THR A 219 -16.12 5.49 3.69
CA THR A 219 -16.34 5.17 5.10
C THR A 219 -15.62 6.20 5.98
N GLU A 220 -16.01 6.32 7.25
CA GLU A 220 -15.25 7.11 8.24
C GLU A 220 -14.45 6.21 9.19
N THR A 221 -14.66 4.89 9.11
CA THR A 221 -13.97 3.92 9.95
C THR A 221 -12.52 3.82 9.54
N MET A 222 -11.62 4.08 10.51
CA MET A 222 -10.18 3.95 10.33
C MET A 222 -9.64 2.67 10.97
N PRO A 223 -8.57 2.11 10.40
CA PRO A 223 -7.89 0.96 10.99
C PRO A 223 -7.18 1.32 12.31
N PRO A 224 -6.91 0.32 13.19
CA PRO A 224 -6.29 0.57 14.48
C PRO A 224 -4.86 1.09 14.33
N LEU A 225 -4.43 2.01 15.18
CA LEU A 225 -3.06 2.53 15.13
C LEU A 225 -2.02 1.46 15.51
N PRO A 226 -0.88 1.38 14.80
CA PRO A 226 0.20 0.50 15.17
C PRO A 226 0.85 0.98 16.47
N GLN A 227 1.29 0.03 17.31
CA GLN A 227 1.97 0.33 18.57
C GLN A 227 3.49 0.11 18.48
N PRO A 228 4.32 0.97 19.11
CA PRO A 228 5.75 0.72 19.21
C PRO A 228 6.04 -0.58 19.97
N VAL A 229 6.84 -1.47 19.39
CA VAL A 229 7.28 -2.71 20.06
C VAL A 229 8.79 -2.83 20.12
N LYS A 230 9.25 -3.74 20.98
CA LYS A 230 10.67 -4.11 21.11
C LYS A 230 11.13 -4.96 19.92
N PRO A 231 12.43 -4.96 19.56
CA PRO A 231 12.95 -5.83 18.51
C PRO A 231 12.80 -7.31 18.88
N HIS A 232 12.63 -8.16 17.87
CA HIS A 232 12.62 -9.61 18.05
C HIS A 232 14.04 -10.17 17.83
N PRO A 233 14.51 -11.16 18.61
CA PRO A 233 15.88 -11.70 18.49
C PRO A 233 16.25 -12.18 17.08
N HIS A 234 15.34 -12.87 16.38
CA HIS A 234 15.58 -13.30 14.99
C HIS A 234 15.89 -12.18 13.99
N GLY A 235 15.50 -10.93 14.28
CA GLY A 235 15.60 -9.81 13.35
C GLY A 235 16.66 -8.79 13.71
N ILE A 236 17.42 -9.03 14.78
CA ILE A 236 18.47 -8.12 15.19
C ILE A 236 19.77 -8.39 14.43
N ASP A 237 20.48 -7.31 14.10
CA ASP A 237 21.84 -7.34 13.59
C ASP A 237 22.85 -7.02 14.70
N VAL A 238 24.13 -7.22 14.40
CA VAL A 238 25.23 -7.05 15.35
C VAL A 238 25.32 -5.62 15.88
N GLU A 239 25.12 -4.63 15.01
CA GLU A 239 25.22 -3.21 15.37
C GLU A 239 24.07 -2.77 16.27
N ASN A 240 22.83 -3.15 15.94
CA ASN A 240 21.67 -2.88 16.78
C ASN A 240 21.80 -3.59 18.14
N PHE A 241 22.29 -4.84 18.15
CA PHE A 241 22.56 -5.54 19.40
C PHE A 241 23.60 -4.79 20.25
N ARG A 242 24.71 -4.36 19.63
CA ARG A 242 25.76 -3.57 20.30
C ARG A 242 25.21 -2.26 20.86
N ARG A 243 24.38 -1.54 20.10
CA ARG A 243 23.71 -0.31 20.57
C ARG A 243 22.84 -0.59 21.79
N LEU A 244 22.05 -1.67 21.78
CA LEU A 244 21.25 -2.08 22.92
C LEU A 244 22.11 -2.40 24.15
N VAL A 245 23.25 -3.07 23.95
CA VAL A 245 24.22 -3.34 25.01
C VAL A 245 24.79 -2.03 25.58
N THR A 246 25.14 -1.05 24.75
CA THR A 246 25.68 0.24 25.24
C THR A 246 24.68 1.03 26.08
N ILE A 247 23.40 1.02 25.72
CA ILE A 247 22.36 1.79 26.43
C ILE A 247 21.73 1.05 27.60
N THR A 248 21.98 -0.26 27.76
CA THR A 248 21.28 -1.07 28.74
C THR A 248 21.72 -0.77 30.17
N LYS A 249 20.77 -0.87 31.10
CA LYS A 249 21.03 -0.87 32.55
C LYS A 249 20.97 -2.27 33.17
N ALA A 250 20.70 -3.30 32.36
CA ALA A 250 20.56 -4.68 32.82
C ALA A 250 21.88 -5.21 33.39
N ARG A 251 21.80 -5.90 34.54
CA ARG A 251 22.99 -6.42 35.25
C ARG A 251 23.37 -7.83 34.82
N SER A 252 22.53 -8.49 34.03
CA SER A 252 22.74 -9.85 33.55
C SER A 252 22.22 -10.02 32.12
N MET A 253 22.81 -10.95 31.36
CA MET A 253 22.35 -11.29 30.01
C MET A 253 20.93 -11.84 30.01
N LYS A 254 20.54 -12.56 31.06
CA LYS A 254 19.16 -13.02 31.21
C LYS A 254 18.17 -11.86 31.26
N GLU A 255 18.44 -10.89 32.15
CA GLU A 255 17.62 -9.68 32.29
C GLU A 255 17.61 -8.86 31.00
N PHE A 256 18.76 -8.71 30.35
CA PHE A 256 18.90 -8.02 29.07
C PHE A 256 18.01 -8.65 27.98
N MET A 257 18.09 -9.97 27.81
CA MET A 257 17.30 -10.68 26.81
C MET A 257 15.79 -10.57 27.08
N THR A 258 15.36 -10.63 28.35
CA THR A 258 13.93 -10.45 28.71
C THR A 258 13.45 -9.00 28.64
N GLY A 259 14.35 -8.04 28.86
CA GLY A 259 14.03 -6.62 28.98
C GLY A 259 13.99 -5.91 27.63
N HIS A 260 14.88 -6.27 26.70
CA HIS A 260 15.04 -5.55 25.42
C HIS A 260 14.39 -6.24 24.23
N PHE A 261 13.99 -7.51 24.35
CA PHE A 261 13.44 -8.27 23.23
C PHE A 261 12.01 -8.73 23.48
N GLN A 262 11.22 -8.75 22.41
CA GLN A 262 9.91 -9.40 22.42
C GLN A 262 10.04 -10.91 22.22
N GLY A 263 9.04 -11.66 22.71
CA GLY A 263 9.00 -13.12 22.56
C GLY A 263 9.99 -13.89 23.43
N VAL A 264 10.70 -13.22 24.35
CA VAL A 264 11.69 -13.82 25.26
C VAL A 264 11.20 -13.79 26.70
N GLY A 265 10.76 -14.95 27.20
CA GLY A 265 10.48 -15.13 28.63
C GLY A 265 11.72 -15.60 29.41
N SER A 266 11.65 -15.59 30.74
CA SER A 266 12.75 -16.04 31.62
C SER A 266 13.29 -17.44 31.27
N LYS A 267 12.39 -18.42 31.06
CA LYS A 267 12.76 -19.79 30.65
C LYS A 267 13.36 -19.85 29.24
N THR A 268 12.83 -19.05 28.30
CA THR A 268 13.33 -18.99 26.92
C THR A 268 14.72 -18.37 26.88
N ALA A 269 14.96 -17.31 27.66
CA ALA A 269 16.27 -16.70 27.80
C ALA A 269 17.31 -17.70 28.33
N ASP A 270 16.96 -18.48 29.36
CA ASP A 270 17.86 -19.52 29.89
C ASP A 270 18.23 -20.57 28.83
N ARG A 271 17.24 -21.08 28.08
CA ARG A 271 17.49 -22.06 27.02
C ARG A 271 18.35 -21.47 25.90
N PHE A 272 18.07 -20.24 25.50
CA PHE A 272 18.82 -19.54 24.46
C PHE A 272 20.27 -19.31 24.87
N LEU A 273 20.50 -18.72 26.04
CA LEU A 273 21.85 -18.41 26.53
C LEU A 273 22.67 -19.68 26.74
N LYS A 274 22.05 -20.76 27.23
CA LYS A 274 22.68 -22.09 27.31
C LYS A 274 23.07 -22.62 25.93
N SER A 275 22.20 -22.48 24.92
CA SER A 275 22.52 -22.90 23.54
C SER A 275 23.62 -22.07 22.88
N ALA A 276 23.74 -20.80 23.27
CA ALA A 276 24.76 -19.88 22.78
C ALA A 276 26.09 -19.95 23.56
N GLY A 277 26.18 -20.80 24.60
CA GLY A 277 27.40 -20.92 25.42
C GLY A 277 27.65 -19.75 26.38
N ILE A 278 26.66 -18.87 26.61
CA ILE A 278 26.81 -17.66 27.41
C ILE A 278 26.18 -17.86 28.80
N ARG A 279 26.94 -17.51 29.84
CA ARG A 279 26.45 -17.58 31.23
C ARG A 279 25.35 -16.53 31.46
N ASN A 280 24.27 -16.94 32.11
CA ASN A 280 23.14 -16.05 32.43
C ASN A 280 23.54 -14.78 33.20
N LYS A 281 24.53 -14.89 34.09
CA LYS A 281 25.02 -13.81 34.95
C LYS A 281 26.07 -12.91 34.28
N THR A 282 26.48 -13.21 33.04
CA THR A 282 27.40 -12.34 32.30
C THR A 282 26.80 -10.94 32.18
N ARG A 283 27.63 -9.91 32.35
CA ARG A 283 27.18 -8.52 32.18
C ARG A 283 27.15 -8.19 30.69
N PRO A 284 26.06 -7.58 30.16
CA PRO A 284 26.01 -7.21 28.75
C PRO A 284 27.19 -6.32 28.32
N ASN A 285 27.55 -5.34 29.15
CA ASN A 285 28.58 -4.35 28.82
C ASN A 285 30.01 -4.90 28.84
N SER A 286 30.21 -6.13 29.32
CA SER A 286 31.52 -6.80 29.32
C SER A 286 31.64 -7.84 28.20
N MET A 287 30.73 -7.84 27.23
CA MET A 287 30.79 -8.78 26.11
C MET A 287 31.79 -8.31 25.06
N GLU A 288 32.63 -9.23 24.60
CA GLU A 288 33.52 -8.98 23.48
C GLU A 288 32.74 -8.96 22.15
N PRO A 289 33.23 -8.24 21.12
CA PRO A 289 32.57 -8.18 19.82
C PRO A 289 32.29 -9.56 19.20
N GLU A 290 33.20 -10.52 19.41
CA GLU A 290 33.08 -11.90 18.91
C GLU A 290 31.93 -12.67 19.58
N ASP A 291 31.73 -12.47 20.89
CA ASP A 291 30.61 -13.05 21.63
C ASP A 291 29.28 -12.50 21.13
N ILE A 292 29.23 -11.20 20.81
CA ILE A 292 28.03 -10.56 20.27
C ILE A 292 27.68 -11.18 18.90
N VAL A 293 28.66 -11.35 18.02
CA VAL A 293 28.45 -11.98 16.70
C VAL A 293 27.92 -13.41 16.88
N THR A 294 28.51 -14.17 17.79
CA THR A 294 28.10 -15.55 18.09
C THR A 294 26.65 -15.61 18.60
N LEU A 295 26.30 -14.73 19.53
CA LEU A 295 24.94 -14.64 20.08
C LEU A 295 23.92 -14.27 19.00
N VAL A 296 24.21 -13.26 18.17
CA VAL A 296 23.31 -12.83 17.09
C VAL A 296 23.10 -13.93 16.05
N ARG A 297 24.15 -14.69 15.71
CA ARG A 297 24.02 -15.86 14.82
C ARG A 297 23.16 -16.94 15.46
N ALA A 298 23.44 -17.31 16.71
CA ALA A 298 22.64 -18.27 17.46
C ALA A 298 21.16 -17.85 17.57
N ALA A 299 20.89 -16.55 17.71
CA ALA A 299 19.54 -16.02 17.78
C ALA A 299 18.73 -16.23 16.49
N LYS A 300 19.39 -16.31 15.33
CA LYS A 300 18.70 -16.58 14.05
C LYS A 300 18.22 -18.02 13.93
N ASP A 301 18.98 -18.97 14.48
CA ASP A 301 18.70 -20.41 14.34
C ASP A 301 17.83 -20.96 15.49
N PHE A 302 17.68 -20.21 16.59
CA PHE A 302 16.96 -20.65 17.78
C PHE A 302 15.44 -20.61 17.63
N LYS A 303 14.80 -21.78 17.49
CA LYS A 303 13.37 -21.92 17.15
C LYS A 303 12.38 -21.68 18.31
N ASP A 304 12.85 -21.64 19.55
CA ASP A 304 11.98 -21.58 20.74
C ASP A 304 11.53 -20.15 21.10
N PHE A 305 11.94 -19.14 20.34
CA PHE A 305 11.39 -17.79 20.53
C PHE A 305 9.90 -17.78 20.20
N LYS A 306 9.12 -17.09 21.04
CA LYS A 306 7.71 -16.88 20.73
C LYS A 306 7.61 -15.93 19.53
N ARG A 307 6.57 -16.11 18.71
CA ARG A 307 6.33 -15.23 17.55
C ARG A 307 6.26 -13.76 18.01
N PRO A 308 6.78 -12.82 17.19
CA PRO A 308 6.64 -11.40 17.44
C PRO A 308 5.17 -10.98 17.58
N ASP A 309 4.94 -9.94 18.36
CA ASP A 309 3.63 -9.31 18.52
C ASP A 309 3.24 -8.56 17.24
N ALA A 310 1.99 -8.76 16.81
CA ALA A 310 1.42 -8.13 15.63
C ALA A 310 0.73 -6.79 15.93
N THR A 311 0.63 -6.36 17.20
CA THR A 311 0.09 -5.04 17.59
C THR A 311 0.88 -3.87 17.00
N CYS A 312 2.13 -4.10 16.58
CA CYS A 312 2.95 -3.13 15.85
C CYS A 312 2.53 -2.95 14.39
N LEU A 313 1.60 -3.75 13.90
CA LEU A 313 1.04 -3.68 12.56
C LEU A 313 -0.35 -3.08 12.60
N SER A 314 -0.69 -2.45 11.48
CA SER A 314 -1.96 -1.82 11.18
C SER A 314 -2.35 -2.29 9.77
N PRO A 315 -2.94 -3.49 9.62
CA PRO A 315 -3.45 -3.94 8.33
C PRO A 315 -4.57 -3.03 7.84
N ILE A 316 -4.99 -3.16 6.57
CA ILE A 316 -6.16 -2.42 6.08
C ILE A 316 -7.42 -3.08 6.66
N GLY A 317 -7.46 -4.41 6.69
CA GLY A 317 -8.64 -5.18 7.11
C GLY A 317 -9.54 -5.54 5.93
N GLU A 318 -10.28 -6.64 6.07
CA GLU A 318 -11.10 -7.18 4.99
C GLU A 318 -12.20 -6.20 4.54
N GLU A 319 -12.93 -5.61 5.49
CA GLU A 319 -14.05 -4.69 5.20
C GLU A 319 -13.59 -3.39 4.53
N LEU A 320 -12.53 -2.76 5.05
CA LEU A 320 -12.00 -1.52 4.49
C LEU A 320 -11.42 -1.75 3.09
N LEU A 321 -10.66 -2.84 2.90
CA LEU A 321 -10.11 -3.17 1.59
C LEU A 321 -11.21 -3.52 0.59
N GLU A 322 -12.27 -4.21 1.03
CA GLU A 322 -13.43 -4.51 0.18
C GLU A 322 -14.15 -3.22 -0.26
N ASN A 323 -14.44 -2.32 0.68
CA ASN A 323 -15.08 -1.02 0.40
C ASN A 323 -14.25 -0.22 -0.61
N GLY A 324 -12.95 -0.06 -0.36
CA GLY A 324 -12.07 0.70 -1.24
C GLY A 324 -11.95 0.12 -2.65
N ILE A 325 -11.86 -1.21 -2.79
CA ILE A 325 -11.81 -1.86 -4.11
C ILE A 325 -13.15 -1.72 -4.83
N ARG A 326 -14.27 -1.96 -4.14
CA ARG A 326 -15.62 -1.86 -4.74
C ARG A 326 -15.89 -0.45 -5.24
N LYS A 327 -15.54 0.56 -4.44
CA LYS A 327 -15.69 1.99 -4.77
C LYS A 327 -14.81 2.39 -5.96
N GLU A 328 -13.50 2.17 -5.88
CA GLU A 328 -12.56 2.67 -6.90
C GLU A 328 -12.63 1.89 -8.23
N LEU A 329 -13.00 0.61 -8.21
CA LEU A 329 -13.22 -0.16 -9.43
C LEU A 329 -14.68 -0.12 -9.90
N GLU A 330 -15.56 0.63 -9.23
CA GLU A 330 -16.99 0.78 -9.55
C GLU A 330 -17.71 -0.58 -9.66
N LEU A 331 -17.35 -1.54 -8.81
CA LEU A 331 -17.85 -2.91 -8.90
C LEU A 331 -19.34 -2.96 -8.57
N THR A 332 -20.09 -3.68 -9.40
CA THR A 332 -21.52 -3.92 -9.25
C THR A 332 -21.78 -5.26 -8.56
N GLU A 333 -23.04 -5.53 -8.19
CA GLU A 333 -23.45 -6.83 -7.62
C GLU A 333 -23.23 -8.02 -8.56
N ASN A 334 -23.04 -7.77 -9.86
CA ASN A 334 -22.73 -8.81 -10.84
C ASN A 334 -21.23 -9.14 -10.91
N ASP A 335 -20.39 -8.32 -10.28
CA ASP A 335 -18.96 -8.54 -10.19
C ASP A 335 -18.64 -9.37 -8.94
N PHE A 336 -17.72 -10.32 -9.11
CA PHE A 336 -17.17 -11.07 -7.99
C PHE A 336 -16.05 -10.27 -7.34
N LEU A 337 -16.08 -10.17 -6.01
CA LEU A 337 -14.99 -9.68 -5.18
C LEU A 337 -14.84 -10.61 -3.98
N LYS A 338 -13.62 -11.09 -3.73
CA LYS A 338 -13.30 -11.79 -2.48
C LYS A 338 -12.02 -11.26 -1.87
N VAL A 339 -12.16 -10.67 -0.69
CA VAL A 339 -11.05 -10.24 0.17
C VAL A 339 -10.75 -11.32 1.22
N VAL A 340 -9.47 -11.52 1.51
CA VAL A 340 -8.96 -12.41 2.56
C VAL A 340 -7.77 -11.75 3.24
N SER A 341 -7.78 -11.71 4.57
CA SER A 341 -6.66 -11.30 5.41
C SER A 341 -6.14 -12.50 6.19
N ARG A 342 -4.81 -12.67 6.23
CA ARG A 342 -4.18 -13.79 6.92
C ARG A 342 -3.78 -13.44 8.35
N LYS A 343 -3.54 -14.48 9.15
CA LYS A 343 -2.92 -14.30 10.47
C LYS A 343 -1.48 -13.80 10.32
N PRO A 344 -0.97 -13.02 11.29
CA PRO A 344 0.41 -12.54 11.27
C PRO A 344 1.42 -13.67 11.14
N SER A 345 2.38 -13.46 10.24
CA SER A 345 3.53 -14.32 10.00
C SER A 345 4.82 -13.56 10.31
N THR A 346 5.97 -14.22 10.21
CA THR A 346 7.26 -13.61 10.55
C THR A 346 8.30 -13.97 9.50
N TYR A 347 9.11 -12.98 9.10
CA TYR A 347 10.28 -13.19 8.27
C TYR A 347 11.44 -12.42 8.88
N LEU A 348 12.61 -13.05 9.01
CA LEU A 348 13.79 -12.41 9.62
C LEU A 348 13.48 -11.64 10.92
N GLY A 349 12.61 -12.19 11.79
CA GLY A 349 12.17 -11.55 13.04
C GLY A 349 11.19 -10.37 12.92
N PHE A 350 10.82 -9.93 11.71
CA PHE A 350 9.82 -8.89 11.51
C PHE A 350 8.43 -9.51 11.31
N PRO A 351 7.42 -9.11 12.10
CA PRO A 351 6.05 -9.54 11.86
C PRO A 351 5.53 -8.94 10.56
N PHE A 352 4.72 -9.69 9.83
CA PHE A 352 4.03 -9.20 8.64
C PHE A 352 2.67 -9.86 8.47
N ILE A 353 1.74 -9.16 7.83
CA ILE A 353 0.42 -9.67 7.44
C ILE A 353 0.27 -9.49 5.92
N VAL A 354 -0.34 -10.47 5.26
CA VAL A 354 -0.68 -10.41 3.85
C VAL A 354 -2.19 -10.41 3.69
N GLU A 355 -2.68 -9.48 2.88
CA GLU A 355 -4.09 -9.35 2.51
C GLU A 355 -4.19 -9.44 0.98
N THR A 356 -5.23 -10.11 0.49
CA THR A 356 -5.45 -10.23 -0.96
C THR A 356 -6.91 -10.07 -1.28
N ALA A 357 -7.17 -9.41 -2.41
CA ALA A 357 -8.47 -9.42 -3.05
C ALA A 357 -8.35 -9.95 -4.48
N ILE A 358 -9.37 -10.70 -4.92
CA ILE A 358 -9.53 -11.06 -6.32
C ILE A 358 -10.87 -10.53 -6.79
N ALA A 359 -10.85 -9.79 -7.90
CA ALA A 359 -12.04 -9.26 -8.55
C ALA A 359 -12.15 -9.73 -10.01
N THR A 360 -13.33 -10.15 -10.44
CA THR A 360 -13.63 -10.46 -11.84
C THR A 360 -15.10 -10.18 -12.14
N GLY A 361 -15.44 -9.82 -13.37
CA GLY A 361 -16.83 -9.59 -13.75
C GLY A 361 -16.98 -8.68 -14.96
N PRO A 362 -18.22 -8.32 -15.33
CA PRO A 362 -18.50 -7.46 -16.46
C PRO A 362 -17.83 -6.09 -16.38
N THR A 363 -17.75 -5.50 -15.19
CA THR A 363 -17.16 -4.17 -14.98
C THR A 363 -15.65 -4.22 -15.19
N ILE A 364 -15.00 -5.23 -14.61
CA ILE A 364 -13.57 -5.49 -14.82
C ILE A 364 -13.25 -5.72 -16.30
N ARG A 365 -14.11 -6.43 -17.04
CA ARG A 365 -13.94 -6.66 -18.49
C ARG A 365 -14.02 -5.38 -19.32
N LYS A 366 -14.77 -4.38 -18.88
CA LYS A 366 -14.89 -3.07 -19.57
C LYS A 366 -13.68 -2.19 -19.30
N GLN A 367 -13.16 -2.20 -18.07
CA GLN A 367 -12.07 -1.33 -17.65
C GLN A 367 -10.69 -1.88 -18.00
N PHE A 368 -10.51 -3.21 -17.92
CA PHE A 368 -9.23 -3.88 -18.10
C PHE A 368 -9.25 -4.78 -19.33
N LYS A 369 -8.09 -4.91 -19.97
CA LYS A 369 -7.88 -5.85 -21.08
C LYS A 369 -7.98 -7.30 -20.58
N THR A 370 -8.07 -8.25 -21.51
CA THR A 370 -7.98 -9.67 -21.20
C THR A 370 -6.69 -9.99 -20.44
N GLY A 371 -6.78 -10.93 -19.50
CA GLY A 371 -5.67 -11.33 -18.64
C GLY A 371 -5.79 -10.81 -17.20
N THR A 372 -4.68 -10.94 -16.47
CA THR A 372 -4.60 -10.60 -15.04
C THR A 372 -3.93 -9.25 -14.85
N THR A 373 -4.60 -8.32 -14.21
CA THR A 373 -4.03 -7.05 -13.75
C THR A 373 -3.66 -7.18 -12.27
N ILE A 374 -2.44 -6.79 -11.91
CA ILE A 374 -1.95 -6.90 -10.52
C ILE A 374 -1.87 -5.51 -9.90
N ILE A 375 -2.51 -5.33 -8.74
CA ILE A 375 -2.40 -4.13 -7.93
C ILE A 375 -1.65 -4.51 -6.65
N ARG A 376 -0.57 -3.78 -6.35
CA ARG A 376 0.39 -4.14 -5.31
C ARG A 376 0.47 -3.05 -4.27
N PHE A 377 0.41 -3.43 -3.00
CA PHE A 377 0.53 -2.53 -1.88
C PHE A 377 1.57 -3.03 -0.87
N ALA A 378 2.36 -2.10 -0.33
CA ALA A 378 3.21 -2.36 0.82
C ALA A 378 3.02 -1.27 1.88
N ASN A 379 2.70 -1.64 3.12
CA ASN A 379 2.36 -0.68 4.19
C ASN A 379 1.37 0.42 3.74
N ARG A 380 0.30 0.03 3.03
CA ARG A 380 -0.69 0.95 2.42
C ARG A 380 -0.14 1.89 1.34
N ILE A 381 1.02 1.63 0.78
CA ILE A 381 1.61 2.40 -0.32
C ILE A 381 1.41 1.63 -1.63
N PRO A 382 0.81 2.25 -2.67
CA PRO A 382 0.74 1.68 -4.01
C PRO A 382 2.13 1.51 -4.66
N LEU A 383 2.38 0.34 -5.24
CA LEU A 383 3.62 0.01 -5.94
C LEU A 383 3.39 -0.05 -7.46
N LEU A 384 3.70 1.03 -8.17
CA LEU A 384 3.36 1.19 -9.60
C LEU A 384 4.48 0.84 -10.60
N PHE A 385 5.73 0.86 -10.15
CA PHE A 385 6.90 0.65 -11.01
C PHE A 385 7.50 -0.75 -10.81
N ASP A 386 8.27 -1.20 -11.80
CA ASP A 386 9.06 -2.45 -11.78
C ASP A 386 8.27 -3.69 -11.33
N GLU A 387 7.05 -3.83 -11.83
CA GLU A 387 6.13 -4.90 -11.44
C GLU A 387 6.71 -6.30 -11.62
N SER A 388 7.31 -6.56 -12.79
CA SER A 388 7.87 -7.87 -13.17
C SER A 388 9.02 -8.34 -12.29
N SER A 389 9.68 -7.42 -11.58
CA SER A 389 10.82 -7.71 -10.70
C SER A 389 10.38 -8.07 -9.27
N GLY A 390 9.11 -7.87 -8.92
CA GLY A 390 8.60 -8.07 -7.58
C GLY A 390 8.15 -9.51 -7.27
N VAL A 391 8.28 -9.90 -6.00
CA VAL A 391 7.79 -11.21 -5.51
C VAL A 391 6.29 -11.42 -5.77
N ILE A 392 5.46 -10.37 -5.70
CA ILE A 392 4.02 -10.50 -5.98
C ILE A 392 3.78 -10.94 -7.42
N TRP A 393 4.46 -10.33 -8.40
CA TRP A 393 4.32 -10.68 -9.81
C TRP A 393 4.80 -12.12 -10.06
N LYS A 394 5.93 -12.52 -9.44
CA LYS A 394 6.42 -13.90 -9.46
C LYS A 394 5.34 -14.86 -8.96
N VAL A 395 4.74 -14.60 -7.80
CA VAL A 395 3.72 -15.49 -7.24
C VAL A 395 2.49 -15.60 -8.16
N VAL A 396 1.93 -14.47 -8.59
CA VAL A 396 0.70 -14.44 -9.40
C VAL A 396 0.91 -15.13 -10.75
N ASN A 397 2.05 -14.94 -11.40
CA ASN A 397 2.27 -15.46 -12.76
C ASN A 397 2.98 -16.81 -12.80
N LYS A 398 3.81 -17.16 -11.81
CA LYS A 398 4.60 -18.41 -11.81
C LYS A 398 4.10 -19.46 -10.80
N ASN A 399 3.64 -19.06 -9.62
CA ASN A 399 3.33 -20.01 -8.53
C ASN A 399 1.85 -20.44 -8.51
N ILE A 400 0.95 -19.67 -9.13
CA ILE A 400 -0.48 -19.94 -9.17
C ILE A 400 -0.86 -20.48 -10.55
N HIS A 401 -1.35 -21.71 -10.58
CA HIS A 401 -1.92 -22.32 -11.78
C HIS A 401 -3.39 -21.94 -11.92
N TRP A 402 -3.67 -20.85 -12.64
CA TRP A 402 -5.01 -20.27 -12.80
C TRP A 402 -6.04 -21.21 -13.46
N ASN A 403 -5.60 -22.10 -14.35
CA ASN A 403 -6.46 -23.12 -14.97
C ASN A 403 -7.16 -24.01 -13.93
N THR A 404 -6.50 -24.33 -12.81
CA THR A 404 -7.08 -25.13 -11.72
C THR A 404 -8.28 -24.43 -11.04
N TYR A 405 -8.40 -23.12 -11.21
CA TYR A 405 -9.47 -22.29 -10.69
C TYR A 405 -10.50 -21.88 -11.76
N ASN A 406 -10.49 -22.55 -12.92
CA ASN A 406 -11.34 -22.25 -14.07
C ASN A 406 -11.11 -20.84 -14.68
N VAL A 407 -9.93 -20.26 -14.46
CA VAL A 407 -9.55 -18.97 -15.04
C VAL A 407 -8.75 -19.24 -16.30
N SER A 408 -9.28 -18.83 -17.46
CA SER A 408 -8.57 -18.85 -18.73
C SER A 408 -7.76 -17.57 -18.95
N SER A 409 -6.86 -17.57 -19.94
CA SER A 409 -6.10 -16.38 -20.36
C SER A 409 -6.99 -15.19 -20.73
N ASP A 410 -8.18 -15.46 -21.26
CA ASP A 410 -9.13 -14.44 -21.71
C ASP A 410 -10.03 -13.93 -20.59
N THR A 411 -9.91 -14.48 -19.38
CA THR A 411 -10.70 -14.06 -18.23
C THR A 411 -10.08 -12.79 -17.64
N PRO A 412 -10.73 -11.62 -17.75
CA PRO A 412 -10.21 -10.40 -17.16
C PRO A 412 -10.39 -10.47 -15.64
N MET A 413 -9.29 -10.26 -14.92
CA MET A 413 -9.24 -10.39 -13.47
C MET A 413 -8.28 -9.37 -12.88
N VAL A 414 -8.64 -8.81 -11.73
CA VAL A 414 -7.76 -7.97 -10.92
C VAL A 414 -7.36 -8.74 -9.67
N VAL A 415 -6.06 -8.83 -9.41
CA VAL A 415 -5.51 -9.41 -8.18
C VAL A 415 -4.84 -8.29 -7.40
N VAL A 416 -5.39 -8.01 -6.23
CA VAL A 416 -4.85 -7.03 -5.28
C VAL A 416 -4.08 -7.77 -4.20
N VAL A 417 -2.84 -7.37 -3.92
CA VAL A 417 -2.03 -7.93 -2.83
C VAL A 417 -1.45 -6.81 -1.99
N HIS A 418 -1.74 -6.84 -0.70
CA HIS A 418 -1.18 -5.95 0.30
C HIS A 418 -0.30 -6.72 1.28
N VAL A 419 0.91 -6.21 1.52
CA VAL A 419 1.81 -6.71 2.57
C VAL A 419 2.07 -5.57 3.55
N CYS A 420 1.79 -5.79 4.84
CA CYS A 420 2.17 -4.85 5.89
C CYS A 420 3.19 -5.47 6.85
N SER A 421 4.19 -4.69 7.25
CA SER A 421 5.25 -5.09 8.17
C SER A 421 5.93 -3.86 8.78
N THR A 422 6.61 -4.03 9.91
CA THR A 422 7.50 -3.00 10.49
C THR A 422 8.69 -2.69 9.57
N LYS A 423 9.10 -3.67 8.75
CA LYS A 423 10.13 -3.50 7.74
C LYS A 423 9.64 -4.20 6.48
N ILE A 424 9.59 -3.52 5.34
CA ILE A 424 9.29 -4.15 4.05
C ILE A 424 10.62 -4.44 3.36
N PRO A 425 10.83 -5.63 2.77
CA PRO A 425 12.07 -5.96 2.09
C PRO A 425 12.08 -5.32 0.69
N TYR A 426 12.17 -3.99 0.60
CA TYR A 426 12.35 -3.31 -0.68
C TYR A 426 13.73 -3.60 -1.26
N LYS A 427 13.81 -3.72 -2.60
CA LYS A 427 15.10 -3.86 -3.28
C LYS A 427 15.72 -2.51 -3.68
N THR A 428 14.89 -1.46 -3.82
CA THR A 428 15.32 -0.10 -4.14
C THR A 428 14.92 0.88 -3.03
N VAL A 429 15.69 1.95 -2.85
CA VAL A 429 15.37 3.03 -1.89
C VAL A 429 14.06 3.73 -2.26
N GLY A 430 13.74 3.80 -3.56
CA GLY A 430 12.50 4.34 -4.09
C GLY A 430 11.24 3.52 -3.79
N LYS A 431 11.33 2.39 -3.08
CA LYS A 431 10.19 1.53 -2.68
C LYS A 431 9.32 1.08 -3.86
N GLU A 432 9.90 0.70 -4.99
CA GLU A 432 9.12 0.37 -6.19
C GLU A 432 8.58 -1.08 -6.19
N TYR A 433 9.33 -2.01 -5.60
CA TYR A 433 8.95 -3.42 -5.52
C TYR A 433 9.59 -4.14 -4.33
N MET A 434 8.97 -5.25 -3.94
CA MET A 434 9.44 -6.11 -2.85
C MET A 434 10.36 -7.20 -3.37
N ALA A 435 11.46 -7.41 -2.65
CA ALA A 435 12.42 -8.47 -2.88
C ALA A 435 11.82 -9.86 -2.61
N ASP A 436 12.45 -10.86 -3.22
CA ASP A 436 12.05 -12.25 -3.12
C ASP A 436 12.51 -12.84 -1.79
N GLN A 437 11.60 -12.87 -0.81
CA GLN A 437 11.82 -13.48 0.50
C GLN A 437 10.97 -14.75 0.62
N PRO A 438 11.56 -15.94 0.88
CA PRO A 438 10.84 -17.21 0.83
C PRO A 438 9.60 -17.28 1.75
N GLN A 439 9.70 -16.73 2.97
CA GLN A 439 8.58 -16.71 3.92
C GLN A 439 7.43 -15.83 3.42
N VAL A 440 7.77 -14.68 2.81
CA VAL A 440 6.79 -13.74 2.25
C VAL A 440 6.15 -14.32 0.99
N GLU A 441 6.96 -14.89 0.09
CA GLU A 441 6.49 -15.58 -1.13
C GLU A 441 5.48 -16.70 -0.80
N LYS A 442 5.82 -17.54 0.17
CA LYS A 442 4.96 -18.64 0.63
C LYS A 442 3.63 -18.14 1.14
N GLU A 443 3.63 -17.07 1.94
CA GLU A 443 2.41 -16.55 2.53
C GLU A 443 1.52 -15.81 1.52
N ILE A 444 2.12 -15.06 0.57
CA ILE A 444 1.40 -14.48 -0.58
C ILE A 444 0.76 -15.60 -1.41
N THR A 445 1.49 -16.68 -1.66
CA THR A 445 0.95 -17.84 -2.41
C THR A 445 -0.26 -18.44 -1.68
N ASN A 446 -0.18 -18.61 -0.36
CA ASN A 446 -1.26 -19.20 0.44
C ASN A 446 -2.52 -18.34 0.48
N VAL A 447 -2.39 -17.02 0.61
CA VAL A 447 -3.55 -16.12 0.64
C VAL A 447 -4.25 -16.08 -0.72
N ILE A 448 -3.50 -16.00 -1.82
CA ILE A 448 -4.07 -16.00 -3.18
C ILE A 448 -4.81 -17.31 -3.44
N ARG A 449 -4.24 -18.47 -3.07
CA ARG A 449 -4.92 -19.78 -3.16
C ARG A 449 -6.21 -19.83 -2.34
N THR A 450 -6.32 -19.07 -1.27
CA THR A 450 -7.52 -19.01 -0.45
C THR A 450 -8.62 -18.23 -1.18
N SER A 451 -8.33 -17.04 -1.70
CA SER A 451 -9.28 -16.27 -2.52
C SER A 451 -9.64 -16.97 -3.83
N ALA A 452 -8.69 -17.63 -4.48
CA ALA A 452 -8.88 -18.34 -5.75
C ALA A 452 -9.82 -19.55 -5.62
N ARG A 453 -9.90 -20.18 -4.44
CA ARG A 453 -10.89 -21.24 -4.18
C ARG A 453 -12.32 -20.71 -4.25
N SER A 454 -12.59 -19.53 -3.69
CA SER A 454 -13.89 -18.86 -3.80
C SER A 454 -14.18 -18.43 -5.25
N LEU A 455 -13.17 -17.92 -5.97
CA LEU A 455 -13.28 -17.58 -7.39
C LEU A 455 -13.72 -18.77 -8.24
N ARG A 456 -13.11 -19.94 -8.02
CA ARG A 456 -13.46 -21.17 -8.75
C ARG A 456 -14.94 -21.51 -8.60
N LEU A 457 -15.50 -21.35 -7.39
CA LEU A 457 -16.92 -21.60 -7.12
C LEU A 457 -17.82 -20.63 -7.89
N PHE A 458 -17.46 -19.33 -7.89
CA PHE A 458 -18.17 -18.31 -8.65
C PHE A 458 -18.15 -18.59 -10.16
N ILE A 459 -16.98 -18.83 -10.75
CA ILE A 459 -16.86 -19.10 -12.19
C ILE A 459 -17.63 -20.38 -12.56
N SER A 460 -17.54 -21.43 -11.75
CA SER A 460 -18.28 -22.68 -11.99
C SER A 460 -19.79 -22.46 -11.98
N ARG A 461 -20.29 -21.62 -11.05
CA ARG A 461 -21.70 -21.23 -10.99
C ARG A 461 -22.11 -20.46 -12.25
N SER A 462 -21.30 -19.49 -12.68
CA SER A 462 -21.56 -18.70 -13.89
C SER A 462 -21.56 -19.56 -15.17
N ILE A 463 -20.61 -20.48 -15.32
CA ILE A 463 -20.57 -21.44 -16.44
C ILE A 463 -21.81 -22.33 -16.43
N ARG A 464 -22.22 -22.83 -15.26
CA ARG A 464 -23.43 -23.65 -15.13
C ARG A 464 -24.68 -22.87 -15.54
N ILE A 465 -24.83 -21.64 -15.07
CA ILE A 465 -25.97 -20.77 -15.42
C ILE A 465 -25.99 -20.50 -16.93
N ALA A 466 -24.84 -20.19 -17.54
CA ALA A 466 -24.74 -19.95 -18.98
C ALA A 466 -25.10 -21.20 -19.79
N LYS A 467 -24.68 -22.39 -19.35
CA LYS A 467 -25.03 -23.67 -19.99
C LYS A 467 -26.53 -23.96 -19.92
N GLU A 468 -27.15 -23.76 -18.76
CA GLU A 468 -28.61 -23.94 -18.62
C GLU A 468 -29.39 -22.91 -19.44
N ARG A 469 -28.93 -21.65 -19.51
CA ARG A 469 -29.54 -20.63 -20.37
C ARG A 469 -29.46 -20.99 -21.85
N ARG A 470 -28.29 -21.40 -22.34
CA ARG A 470 -28.12 -21.86 -23.72
C ARG A 470 -28.99 -23.06 -24.03
N ARG A 471 -29.13 -23.99 -23.08
CA ARG A 471 -30.03 -25.14 -23.20
C ARG A 471 -31.48 -24.66 -23.34
N LEU A 472 -31.95 -23.76 -22.49
CA LEU A 472 -33.30 -23.19 -22.58
C LEU A 472 -33.55 -22.47 -23.90
N ASP A 473 -32.60 -21.66 -24.38
CA ASP A 473 -32.72 -20.96 -25.66
C ASP A 473 -32.88 -21.93 -26.83
N ILE A 474 -32.17 -23.06 -26.80
CA ILE A 474 -32.33 -24.16 -27.78
C ILE A 474 -33.74 -24.75 -27.68
N PHE A 475 -34.20 -25.12 -26.47
CA PHE A 475 -35.56 -25.67 -26.31
C PHE A 475 -36.63 -24.68 -26.77
N ALA A 476 -36.54 -23.40 -26.39
CA ALA A 476 -37.48 -22.36 -26.83
C ALA A 476 -37.54 -22.21 -28.36
N LYS A 477 -36.41 -22.40 -29.06
CA LYS A 477 -36.35 -22.30 -30.52
C LYS A 477 -36.89 -23.55 -31.25
N TYR A 478 -36.61 -24.75 -30.73
CA TYR A 478 -36.93 -26.00 -31.43
C TYR A 478 -38.24 -26.66 -30.99
N LEU A 479 -38.64 -26.49 -29.72
CA LEU A 479 -39.84 -27.14 -29.18
C LEU A 479 -41.14 -26.73 -29.91
N PRO A 480 -41.36 -25.45 -30.29
CA PRO A 480 -42.52 -25.08 -31.10
C PRO A 480 -42.55 -25.78 -32.47
N LYS A 481 -41.39 -25.91 -33.11
CA LYS A 481 -41.27 -26.59 -34.42
C LYS A 481 -41.53 -28.08 -34.31
N ILE A 482 -41.04 -28.71 -33.24
CA ILE A 482 -41.30 -30.13 -32.97
C ILE A 482 -42.81 -30.33 -32.75
N ALA A 483 -43.44 -29.49 -31.94
CA ALA A 483 -44.89 -29.54 -31.73
C ALA A 483 -45.66 -29.39 -33.05
N GLU A 484 -45.30 -28.42 -33.89
CA GLU A 484 -45.91 -28.22 -35.21
C GLU A 484 -45.76 -29.45 -36.12
N PHE A 485 -44.53 -29.98 -36.28
CA PHE A 485 -44.28 -31.14 -37.13
C PHE A 485 -44.95 -32.42 -36.60
N SER A 486 -44.95 -32.63 -35.29
CA SER A 486 -45.64 -33.77 -34.68
C SER A 486 -47.16 -33.70 -34.85
N THR A 487 -47.76 -32.50 -34.79
CA THR A 487 -49.18 -32.30 -35.07
C THR A 487 -49.52 -32.62 -36.52
N LYS A 488 -48.71 -32.12 -37.46
CA LYS A 488 -48.85 -32.43 -38.89
C LYS A 488 -48.71 -33.93 -39.20
N LEU A 489 -47.80 -34.64 -38.53
CA LEU A 489 -47.57 -36.07 -38.75
C LEU A 489 -48.65 -36.97 -38.11
N SER A 490 -49.41 -36.44 -37.15
CA SER A 490 -50.43 -37.20 -36.40
C SER A 490 -51.86 -36.85 -36.80
N ASP A 491 -52.04 -36.10 -37.89
CA ASP A 491 -53.33 -35.64 -38.43
C ASP A 491 -54.22 -34.94 -37.38
N LYS A 492 -53.61 -34.25 -36.41
CA LYS A 492 -54.32 -33.47 -35.40
C LYS A 492 -54.38 -32.00 -35.80
N GLU A 493 -55.42 -31.28 -35.42
CA GLU A 493 -55.58 -29.85 -35.74
C GLU A 493 -54.83 -28.92 -34.77
N THR A 494 -54.67 -29.34 -33.51
CA THR A 494 -54.10 -28.47 -32.46
C THR A 494 -52.71 -28.91 -32.02
N PRO A 495 -51.72 -28.00 -31.95
CA PRO A 495 -50.41 -28.26 -31.35
C PRO A 495 -50.50 -28.63 -29.86
N PRO A 496 -49.70 -29.59 -29.37
CA PRO A 496 -49.61 -29.87 -27.94
C PRO A 496 -49.04 -28.67 -27.17
N ASP A 497 -49.55 -28.41 -25.96
CA ASP A 497 -49.05 -27.32 -25.11
C ASP A 497 -47.61 -27.59 -24.65
N ILE A 498 -46.70 -26.71 -25.08
CA ILE A 498 -45.28 -26.78 -24.78
C ILE A 498 -44.90 -26.08 -23.47
N LYS A 499 -45.80 -25.28 -22.88
CA LYS A 499 -45.53 -24.49 -21.66
C LYS A 499 -45.13 -25.36 -20.46
N PRO A 500 -45.77 -26.51 -20.17
CA PRO A 500 -45.39 -27.37 -19.05
C PRO A 500 -43.95 -27.90 -19.18
N LEU A 501 -43.53 -28.20 -20.41
CA LEU A 501 -42.18 -28.69 -20.72
C LEU A 501 -41.13 -27.59 -20.58
N LEU A 502 -41.43 -26.36 -21.02
CA LEU A 502 -40.56 -25.20 -20.83
C LEU A 502 -40.41 -24.83 -19.35
N ILE A 503 -41.48 -24.93 -18.56
CA ILE A 503 -41.46 -24.70 -17.11
C ILE A 503 -40.65 -25.81 -16.40
N ALA A 504 -40.84 -27.07 -16.78
CA ALA A 504 -40.09 -28.20 -16.21
C ALA A 504 -38.58 -28.10 -16.51
N VAL A 505 -38.19 -27.62 -17.70
CA VAL A 505 -36.78 -27.40 -18.05
C VAL A 505 -36.24 -26.11 -17.41
N GLY A 506 -37.07 -25.09 -17.23
CA GLY A 506 -36.73 -23.79 -16.62
C GLY A 506 -36.61 -23.78 -15.09
N GLY A 507 -37.22 -24.74 -14.40
CA GLY A 507 -37.31 -24.79 -12.93
C GLY A 507 -35.97 -24.94 -12.16
N LYS A 508 -34.83 -25.01 -12.85
CA LYS A 508 -33.49 -25.12 -12.23
C LYS A 508 -32.71 -23.79 -12.15
N ILE A 509 -33.29 -22.66 -12.59
CA ILE A 509 -32.65 -21.34 -12.56
C ILE A 509 -33.48 -20.39 -11.67
N PRO A 510 -32.91 -19.80 -10.60
CA PRO A 510 -33.62 -18.87 -9.72
C PRO A 510 -34.25 -17.65 -10.44
N ASP A 511 -33.62 -17.19 -11.53
CA ASP A 511 -34.02 -16.00 -12.30
C ASP A 511 -35.16 -16.23 -13.32
N VAL A 512 -35.65 -17.47 -13.49
CA VAL A 512 -36.69 -17.78 -14.48
C VAL A 512 -38.08 -17.33 -14.05
N LYS A 513 -38.32 -17.06 -12.75
CA LYS A 513 -39.61 -16.52 -12.28
C LYS A 513 -39.93 -15.11 -12.82
N LYS A 514 -38.93 -14.27 -13.12
CA LYS A 514 -39.17 -12.89 -13.59
C LYS A 514 -39.56 -12.81 -15.08
N LYS A 515 -38.97 -13.64 -15.93
CA LYS A 515 -39.24 -13.64 -17.39
C LYS A 515 -40.51 -14.37 -17.82
N ILE A 516 -40.99 -15.32 -17.01
CA ILE A 516 -42.28 -15.99 -17.29
C ILE A 516 -43.47 -15.01 -17.18
N ASN A 517 -43.34 -13.96 -16.36
CA ASN A 517 -44.36 -12.92 -16.21
C ASN A 517 -44.33 -11.83 -17.31
N GLU A 518 -43.23 -11.64 -18.02
CA GLU A 518 -43.14 -10.65 -19.11
C GLU A 518 -43.63 -11.20 -20.47
N VAL A 519 -43.61 -12.52 -20.65
CA VAL A 519 -44.16 -13.17 -21.85
C VAL A 519 -45.69 -13.31 -21.77
N SER A 520 -46.28 -13.14 -20.58
CA SER A 520 -47.74 -13.19 -20.36
C SER A 520 -48.47 -11.89 -20.74
N THR A 521 -47.75 -10.84 -21.15
CA THR A 521 -48.34 -9.54 -21.52
C THR A 521 -48.27 -9.23 -23.03
N ILE A 522 -47.79 -10.16 -23.87
CA ILE A 522 -47.72 -9.95 -25.33
C ILE A 522 -48.84 -10.69 -26.09
N ASP A 523 -49.53 -11.64 -25.43
CA ASP A 523 -50.76 -12.23 -25.96
C ASP A 523 -51.93 -11.84 -25.05
N GLY A 524 -52.45 -10.64 -25.29
CA GLY A 524 -53.67 -10.07 -24.72
C GLY A 524 -54.21 -9.00 -25.65
#